data_AF-A0A2E0XZ74-F1
#
_entry.id   AF-A0A2E0XZ74-F1
#
_cell.length_a   1.000
_cell.length_b   1.000
_cell.length_c   1.000
_cell.angle_alpha   90.00
_cell.angle_beta   90.00
_cell.angle_gamma   90.00
#
_symmetry.space_group_name_H-M   'P 1'
#
loop_
_entity.id
_entity.type
_entity.pdbx_description
1 polymer ?
#
loop_
_entity_poly.entity_id
_entity_poly.type
_entity_poly.pdbx_seq_one_letter_code
_entity_poly.pdbx_strand_id
1 'polypeptide(L)'
;MSSKITFITVASTMIATASTYGLASNCGIVLTEYNAVGSDKWLANPNGSAYEGPGGENAVDPVTGEVVDNADTYFGRVQGNGGDWFEFVITVDNLDVRGWQIYWAELDETDANGVDYFWDGIGSGYGVDASIPHGIITFSESAAWSNLRAGTVLTISENPLDIAATDLSFDPCNGDWWINGNTLDSEYFTTVTNVTNDGEGPGNFDCGNDSMIIAVFDADGNMCMSWTGEGSDDWGGGGVNSREIMRLEQDPDSNTAAFDFYDDGKQSSFGSANRWSDAFTDCRTYGSIESVRADVIDECGCTAIILNEYNAVGNEDFLNGGDGVADEDGEFASDTYFGRQLANGGDWFEMVVIQDGLDMRGMILTWAESGEFSSTTGTIILSDDSSLANIPAGTIVTVIERPTAEGGLDSETDLTDGWINICTRDTSLVAETTSNDPDHVDFGDIKVNEDDWTLGISNWDGTPLMNPAGEGFVAYWRGGVSSENTCHLEMDIMGTHYSPNDAYDDSARGSTFGSVNRWRACPEDAWIEQTIDIDANCLAVVARGGCCIGSSCSLAIESACVSSGGSYLGDHTGCEDADCGPDCETGDVDCDGDADVDDLLLLLGAFGDCDDCSDCPTDFDGNCSTNVDDLLQLLSVYK
;
A
#
# COMPACT_ATOMS: atom_id res chain seq x y z
N MET A 1 -85.05 -27.96 19.62
CA MET A 1 -84.50 -26.60 19.82
C MET A 1 -83.12 -26.75 20.42
N SER A 2 -82.08 -26.56 19.62
CA SER A 2 -80.82 -25.95 20.09
C SER A 2 -80.04 -25.56 18.84
N SER A 3 -79.81 -24.25 18.71
CA SER A 3 -79.20 -23.61 17.55
C SER A 3 -77.70 -23.87 17.53
N LYS A 4 -77.14 -24.19 16.37
CA LYS A 4 -75.69 -24.19 16.15
C LYS A 4 -75.22 -22.73 16.03
N ILE A 5 -74.29 -22.32 16.90
CA ILE A 5 -73.49 -21.10 16.74
C ILE A 5 -72.05 -21.57 16.51
N THR A 6 -71.51 -21.23 15.34
CA THR A 6 -70.13 -21.46 14.94
C THR A 6 -69.28 -20.34 15.52
N PHE A 7 -68.30 -20.66 16.38
CA PHE A 7 -67.25 -19.73 16.80
C PHE A 7 -66.10 -19.81 15.78
N ILE A 8 -65.75 -18.68 15.19
CA ILE A 8 -64.52 -18.48 14.41
C ILE A 8 -63.41 -18.20 15.43
N THR A 9 -62.45 -19.10 15.54
CA THR A 9 -61.22 -18.88 16.30
C THR A 9 -60.27 -18.09 15.41
N VAL A 10 -60.10 -16.79 15.70
CA VAL A 10 -58.98 -16.02 15.16
C VAL A 10 -57.77 -16.38 16.02
N ALA A 11 -56.85 -17.16 15.47
CA ALA A 11 -55.54 -17.37 16.07
C ALA A 11 -54.74 -16.07 15.86
N SER A 12 -54.61 -15.27 16.90
CA SER A 12 -53.63 -14.18 16.93
C SER A 12 -52.24 -14.82 16.97
N THR A 13 -51.54 -14.78 15.85
CA THR A 13 -50.11 -15.11 15.77
C THR A 13 -49.38 -14.05 16.58
N MET A 14 -49.02 -14.35 17.83
CA MET A 14 -47.93 -13.62 18.49
C MET A 14 -46.65 -14.05 17.77
N ILE A 15 -46.19 -13.21 16.84
CA ILE A 15 -44.80 -13.24 16.41
C ILE A 15 -44.02 -12.73 17.61
N ALA A 16 -43.32 -13.63 18.29
CA ALA A 16 -42.26 -13.22 19.20
C ALA A 16 -41.19 -12.57 18.32
N THR A 17 -41.15 -11.25 18.30
CA THR A 17 -39.99 -10.50 17.83
C THR A 17 -38.88 -10.75 18.83
N ALA A 18 -38.03 -11.73 18.53
CA ALA A 18 -36.71 -11.78 19.14
C ALA A 18 -35.98 -10.53 18.68
N SER A 19 -35.64 -9.67 19.63
CA SER A 19 -34.75 -8.55 19.43
C SER A 19 -33.37 -9.08 19.04
N THR A 20 -32.95 -8.82 17.81
CA THR A 20 -31.60 -9.06 17.31
C THR A 20 -30.74 -7.86 17.67
N TYR A 21 -30.19 -7.84 18.87
CA TYR A 21 -29.12 -6.91 19.25
C TYR A 21 -27.80 -7.68 19.08
N GLY A 22 -26.85 -7.10 18.32
CA GLY A 22 -25.57 -7.72 17.98
C GLY A 22 -25.59 -8.56 16.70
N LEU A 23 -26.06 -8.01 15.58
CA LEU A 23 -25.73 -8.59 14.27
C LEU A 23 -24.46 -7.92 13.76
N ALA A 24 -23.51 -8.73 13.29
CA ALA A 24 -22.37 -8.31 12.47
C ALA A 24 -22.75 -7.21 11.48
N SER A 25 -21.84 -6.26 11.25
CA SER A 25 -21.96 -5.27 10.18
C SER A 25 -21.93 -5.97 8.82
N ASN A 26 -23.08 -6.43 8.33
CA ASN A 26 -23.22 -6.81 6.93
C ASN A 26 -23.33 -5.57 6.01
N CYS A 27 -22.84 -4.40 6.47
CA CYS A 27 -22.87 -3.15 5.73
C CYS A 27 -21.68 -3.02 4.76
N GLY A 28 -20.67 -3.86 4.86
CA GLY A 28 -19.46 -3.71 4.06
C GLY A 28 -18.60 -2.49 4.45
N ILE A 29 -18.93 -1.83 5.56
CA ILE A 29 -18.19 -0.72 6.15
C ILE A 29 -18.18 -0.88 7.67
N VAL A 30 -17.05 -0.59 8.30
CA VAL A 30 -16.82 -0.75 9.74
C VAL A 30 -16.12 0.51 10.25
N LEU A 31 -16.68 1.17 11.27
CA LEU A 31 -15.99 2.26 11.97
C LEU A 31 -14.74 1.71 12.65
N THR A 32 -13.58 2.30 12.40
CA THR A 32 -12.32 1.87 13.00
C THR A 32 -11.77 2.90 13.96
N GLU A 33 -11.86 4.18 13.67
CA GLU A 33 -11.24 5.22 14.50
C GLU A 33 -12.06 6.51 14.51
N TYR A 34 -12.03 7.28 15.60
CA TYR A 34 -12.43 8.69 15.59
C TYR A 34 -11.56 9.53 16.53
N ASN A 35 -11.40 10.81 16.17
CA ASN A 35 -10.65 11.77 16.98
C ASN A 35 -11.49 12.31 18.13
N ALA A 36 -10.94 12.33 19.35
CA ALA A 36 -11.54 13.07 20.47
C ALA A 36 -10.59 14.13 21.04
N VAL A 37 -9.48 14.42 20.36
CA VAL A 37 -8.48 15.39 20.82
C VAL A 37 -9.03 16.79 20.63
N GLY A 38 -9.36 17.47 21.74
CA GLY A 38 -9.88 18.84 21.67
C GLY A 38 -8.92 19.81 20.99
N SER A 39 -9.45 20.80 20.27
CA SER A 39 -8.71 21.74 19.41
C SER A 39 -7.46 22.41 20.01
N ASP A 40 -7.46 22.73 21.31
CA ASP A 40 -6.31 23.32 22.02
C ASP A 40 -5.38 22.28 22.69
N LYS A 41 -5.65 20.99 22.50
CA LYS A 41 -4.98 19.86 23.16
C LYS A 41 -4.15 19.07 22.15
N TRP A 42 -3.45 18.08 22.67
CA TRP A 42 -2.55 17.20 21.93
C TRP A 42 -2.87 15.76 22.32
N LEU A 43 -2.75 14.85 21.37
CA LEU A 43 -2.87 13.42 21.60
C LEU A 43 -1.96 12.98 22.76
N ALA A 44 -2.52 12.16 23.64
CA ALA A 44 -1.90 11.55 24.81
C ALA A 44 -1.18 12.49 25.80
N ASN A 45 -1.44 13.80 25.79
CA ASN A 45 -0.66 14.75 26.58
C ASN A 45 -1.07 14.83 28.08
N PRO A 46 -0.22 14.39 29.03
CA PRO A 46 -0.60 14.36 30.44
C PRO A 46 -0.54 15.72 31.16
N ASN A 47 0.12 16.77 30.63
CA ASN A 47 0.23 18.07 31.30
C ASN A 47 0.35 19.28 30.34
N GLY A 48 -0.38 20.36 30.63
CA GLY A 48 -0.60 21.54 29.76
C GLY A 48 0.60 22.45 29.45
N SER A 49 1.76 21.91 29.08
CA SER A 49 2.81 22.64 28.35
C SER A 49 2.94 22.08 26.93
N ALA A 50 2.97 22.99 25.96
CA ALA A 50 3.12 22.69 24.54
C ALA A 50 4.51 22.09 24.26
N TYR A 51 4.52 20.98 23.52
CA TYR A 51 5.68 20.51 22.78
C TYR A 51 5.36 20.82 21.31
N GLU A 52 6.03 21.80 20.72
CA GLU A 52 5.91 22.14 19.30
C GLU A 52 7.08 21.49 18.54
N GLY A 53 6.81 20.76 17.46
CA GLY A 53 7.79 20.18 16.53
C GLY A 53 7.15 19.16 15.58
N PRO A 54 7.72 18.90 14.39
CA PRO A 54 7.36 17.73 13.58
C PRO A 54 7.48 16.47 14.45
N GLY A 55 6.64 15.47 14.18
CA GLY A 55 6.67 14.17 14.86
C GLY A 55 8.12 13.70 14.96
N GLY A 56 8.61 13.65 16.18
CA GLY A 56 9.97 13.29 16.48
C GLY A 56 9.91 12.34 17.64
N GLU A 57 10.33 11.11 17.36
CA GLU A 57 10.73 10.11 18.33
C GLU A 57 11.57 10.79 19.42
N ASN A 58 11.39 10.41 20.68
CA ASN A 58 12.06 10.98 21.87
C ASN A 58 11.42 12.23 22.52
N ALA A 59 10.14 12.54 22.29
CA ALA A 59 9.44 13.50 23.13
C ALA A 59 9.32 12.96 24.56
N VAL A 60 10.17 13.40 25.50
CA VAL A 60 10.13 12.87 26.87
C VAL A 60 9.10 13.64 27.72
N ASP A 61 8.16 12.93 28.36
CA ASP A 61 7.26 13.50 29.36
C ASP A 61 8.12 14.13 30.48
N PRO A 62 7.97 15.43 30.77
CA PRO A 62 8.86 16.16 31.67
C PRO A 62 8.60 15.82 33.15
N VAL A 63 7.50 15.13 33.43
CA VAL A 63 7.02 14.70 34.75
C VAL A 63 7.34 13.22 34.98
N THR A 64 7.05 12.34 34.02
CA THR A 64 7.31 10.89 34.15
C THR A 64 8.68 10.47 33.65
N GLY A 65 9.26 11.22 32.70
CA GLY A 65 10.53 10.86 32.04
C GLY A 65 10.39 9.79 30.97
N GLU A 66 9.15 9.42 30.59
CA GLU A 66 8.87 8.42 29.55
C GLU A 66 9.00 9.03 28.16
N VAL A 67 9.57 8.26 27.21
CA VAL A 67 9.51 8.61 25.79
C VAL A 67 8.05 8.50 25.34
N VAL A 68 7.51 9.61 24.87
CA VAL A 68 6.13 9.78 24.40
C VAL A 68 6.15 9.56 22.89
N ASP A 69 6.07 8.30 22.49
CA ASP A 69 5.86 7.86 21.11
C ASP A 69 4.37 7.98 20.69
N ASN A 70 3.74 9.09 21.08
CA ASN A 70 2.32 9.36 20.87
C ASN A 70 2.12 10.45 19.82
N ALA A 71 2.78 10.25 18.68
CA ALA A 71 2.53 10.97 17.44
C ALA A 71 1.49 10.21 16.60
N ASP A 72 0.81 10.94 15.74
CA ASP A 72 0.03 10.40 14.64
C ASP A 72 0.97 10.06 13.48
N THR A 73 0.78 8.90 12.84
CA THR A 73 1.68 8.42 11.76
C THR A 73 1.65 9.29 10.51
N TYR A 74 0.60 10.09 10.32
CA TYR A 74 0.44 11.00 9.19
C TYR A 74 0.82 12.45 9.58
N PHE A 75 0.25 12.97 10.66
CA PHE A 75 0.47 14.37 11.06
C PHE A 75 1.73 14.60 11.90
N GLY A 76 2.36 13.52 12.37
CA GLY A 76 3.26 13.62 13.51
C GLY A 76 2.51 14.15 14.73
N ARG A 77 2.99 15.23 15.35
CA ARG A 77 2.34 15.83 16.51
C ARG A 77 1.64 17.12 16.10
N VAL A 78 0.30 17.14 16.11
CA VAL A 78 -0.52 18.32 15.79
C VAL A 78 -1.58 18.60 16.87
N GLN A 79 -1.94 19.89 17.05
CA GLN A 79 -3.01 20.28 17.98
C GLN A 79 -4.38 19.86 17.44
N GLY A 80 -5.26 19.45 18.35
CA GLY A 80 -6.57 18.91 17.99
C GLY A 80 -6.53 17.63 17.16
N ASN A 81 -5.34 16.99 17.07
CA ASN A 81 -4.95 15.94 16.12
C ASN A 81 -5.52 16.06 14.69
N GLY A 82 -5.58 17.28 14.15
CA GLY A 82 -6.00 17.53 12.77
C GLY A 82 -7.41 18.10 12.61
N GLY A 83 -8.17 18.25 13.70
CA GLY A 83 -9.58 18.67 13.66
C GLY A 83 -10.51 17.46 13.68
N ASP A 84 -11.76 17.60 13.24
CA ASP A 84 -12.73 16.51 13.36
C ASP A 84 -12.63 15.52 12.20
N TRP A 85 -12.49 14.24 12.56
CA TRP A 85 -12.40 13.14 11.62
C TRP A 85 -12.77 11.80 12.27
N PHE A 86 -13.24 10.88 11.44
CA PHE A 86 -13.42 9.47 11.77
C PHE A 86 -13.17 8.59 10.54
N GLU A 87 -12.88 7.32 10.79
CA GLU A 87 -12.40 6.38 9.78
C GLU A 87 -13.18 5.10 9.71
N PHE A 88 -13.24 4.56 8.50
CA PHE A 88 -13.82 3.26 8.26
C PHE A 88 -12.89 2.37 7.44
N VAL A 89 -13.06 1.06 7.62
CA VAL A 89 -12.56 0.05 6.69
C VAL A 89 -13.71 -0.49 5.85
N ILE A 90 -13.53 -0.53 4.54
CA ILE A 90 -14.44 -1.18 3.60
C ILE A 90 -14.19 -2.69 3.64
N THR A 91 -15.20 -3.49 3.98
CA THR A 91 -15.07 -4.94 4.20
C THR A 91 -15.70 -5.80 3.09
N VAL A 92 -16.28 -5.17 2.07
CA VAL A 92 -16.88 -5.83 0.90
C VAL A 92 -16.40 -5.14 -0.37
N ASP A 93 -16.01 -5.93 -1.37
CA ASP A 93 -15.49 -5.39 -2.62
C ASP A 93 -16.60 -4.80 -3.51
N ASN A 94 -16.25 -3.74 -4.24
CA ASN A 94 -17.15 -2.98 -5.11
C ASN A 94 -18.39 -2.43 -4.38
N LEU A 95 -18.20 -1.89 -3.18
CA LEU A 95 -19.26 -1.29 -2.37
C LEU A 95 -19.73 0.04 -2.99
N ASP A 96 -21.04 0.18 -3.18
CA ASP A 96 -21.68 1.40 -3.66
C ASP A 96 -22.37 2.12 -2.49
N VAL A 97 -21.79 3.25 -2.08
CA VAL A 97 -22.25 4.06 -0.94
C VAL A 97 -22.95 5.34 -1.39
N ARG A 98 -23.29 5.48 -2.67
CA ARG A 98 -24.03 6.67 -3.13
C ARG A 98 -25.37 6.81 -2.42
N GLY A 99 -25.63 8.01 -1.89
CA GLY A 99 -26.84 8.30 -1.13
C GLY A 99 -26.88 7.70 0.27
N TRP A 100 -25.84 6.99 0.70
CA TRP A 100 -25.71 6.53 2.09
C TRP A 100 -25.50 7.71 3.02
N GLN A 101 -25.80 7.49 4.29
CA GLN A 101 -25.76 8.53 5.31
C GLN A 101 -25.01 8.05 6.54
N ILE A 102 -24.08 8.88 7.00
CA ILE A 102 -23.43 8.76 8.30
C ILE A 102 -24.15 9.70 9.26
N TYR A 103 -24.60 9.15 10.38
CA TYR A 103 -25.24 9.88 11.47
C TYR A 103 -24.24 9.93 12.62
N TRP A 104 -24.04 11.11 13.21
CA TRP A 104 -23.18 11.30 14.38
C TRP A 104 -23.91 12.08 15.48
N ALA A 105 -23.54 11.83 16.74
CA ALA A 105 -24.01 12.56 17.91
C ALA A 105 -23.05 12.42 19.10
N GLU A 106 -23.02 13.44 19.96
CA GLU A 106 -22.33 13.44 21.25
C GLU A 106 -23.36 13.52 22.39
N LEU A 107 -23.63 12.40 23.05
CA LEU A 107 -24.80 12.29 23.94
C LEU A 107 -24.70 13.12 25.23
N ASP A 108 -23.49 13.48 25.66
CA ASP A 108 -23.25 14.24 26.88
C ASP A 108 -22.85 15.70 26.63
N GLU A 109 -22.83 16.14 25.37
CA GLU A 109 -22.44 17.50 25.00
C GLU A 109 -23.45 18.52 25.56
N THR A 110 -22.97 19.45 26.39
CA THR A 110 -23.86 20.39 27.12
C THR A 110 -24.08 21.72 26.40
N ASP A 111 -23.34 21.94 25.32
CA ASP A 111 -23.29 23.17 24.55
C ASP A 111 -23.81 23.01 23.12
N ALA A 112 -24.00 21.79 22.61
CA ALA A 112 -24.98 21.50 21.57
C ALA A 112 -26.31 22.23 21.86
N ASN A 113 -26.64 23.24 21.03
CA ASN A 113 -27.90 23.98 21.14
C ASN A 113 -29.02 23.37 20.28
N GLY A 114 -28.70 22.27 19.60
CA GLY A 114 -29.65 21.29 19.11
C GLY A 114 -30.51 20.79 20.27
N VAL A 115 -31.71 20.34 19.94
CA VAL A 115 -32.44 19.55 20.94
C VAL A 115 -31.96 18.13 20.75
N ASP A 116 -31.48 17.50 21.82
CA ASP A 116 -31.33 16.03 21.92
C ASP A 116 -32.71 15.38 21.85
N TYR A 117 -33.39 15.59 20.73
CA TYR A 117 -34.66 14.93 20.48
C TYR A 117 -34.32 13.63 19.91
N PHE A 118 -34.55 12.69 20.80
CA PHE A 118 -34.24 11.37 20.52
C PHE A 118 -35.56 10.55 21.00
N TRP A 119 -36.67 10.39 20.22
CA TRP A 119 -37.61 9.24 20.09
C TRP A 119 -38.40 9.07 18.74
N ASP A 120 -38.15 8.01 17.96
CA ASP A 120 -39.04 7.47 16.90
C ASP A 120 -38.73 5.97 16.65
N GLY A 121 -39.43 5.10 17.39
CA GLY A 121 -40.09 3.94 16.78
C GLY A 121 -39.30 2.69 16.39
N ILE A 122 -37.96 2.68 16.43
CA ILE A 122 -37.15 1.47 16.20
C ILE A 122 -36.28 1.22 17.44
N GLY A 123 -36.57 0.14 18.16
CA GLY A 123 -36.10 -0.04 19.53
C GLY A 123 -34.58 -0.20 19.68
N SER A 124 -33.99 0.70 20.46
CA SER A 124 -32.86 0.47 21.36
C SER A 124 -33.21 1.13 22.71
N GLY A 125 -32.54 0.73 23.80
CA GLY A 125 -32.87 1.14 25.16
C GLY A 125 -32.62 2.62 25.47
N TYR A 126 -32.00 3.32 24.52
CA TYR A 126 -31.85 4.75 24.53
C TYR A 126 -33.10 5.43 24.00
N GLY A 127 -33.61 6.42 24.75
CA GLY A 127 -34.68 7.26 24.24
C GLY A 127 -34.10 8.10 23.11
N VAL A 128 -34.17 7.58 21.86
CA VAL A 128 -33.60 8.16 20.62
C VAL A 128 -34.55 8.24 19.37
N ASP A 129 -34.57 9.37 18.63
CA ASP A 129 -35.47 9.99 17.58
C ASP A 129 -34.61 9.99 16.36
N ALA A 130 -34.93 9.09 15.45
CA ALA A 130 -34.24 9.07 14.19
C ALA A 130 -34.49 10.34 13.35
N SER A 131 -35.32 11.32 13.81
CA SER A 131 -35.65 12.51 13.03
C SER A 131 -34.74 13.74 13.20
N ILE A 132 -33.84 13.80 14.20
CA ILE A 132 -32.83 14.89 14.31
C ILE A 132 -31.52 14.40 14.99
N PRO A 133 -30.60 13.74 14.26
CA PRO A 133 -29.21 13.61 14.72
C PRO A 133 -28.53 14.97 14.89
N HIS A 134 -27.46 15.04 15.70
CA HIS A 134 -26.62 16.24 15.82
C HIS A 134 -26.09 16.63 14.44
N GLY A 135 -25.61 15.64 13.68
CA GLY A 135 -25.44 15.81 12.25
C GLY A 135 -25.58 14.57 11.39
N ILE A 136 -25.73 14.84 10.09
CA ILE A 136 -25.80 13.86 9.01
C ILE A 136 -24.78 14.26 7.97
N ILE A 137 -23.96 13.32 7.53
CA ILE A 137 -23.11 13.42 6.35
C ILE A 137 -23.68 12.47 5.30
N THR A 138 -24.06 12.99 4.13
CA THR A 138 -24.64 12.19 3.03
C THR A 138 -23.66 12.15 1.87
N PHE A 139 -23.30 10.95 1.44
CA PHE A 139 -22.50 10.72 0.23
C PHE A 139 -23.30 11.15 -1.01
N SER A 140 -22.67 11.90 -1.90
CA SER A 140 -23.31 12.36 -3.14
C SER A 140 -23.51 11.22 -4.15
N GLU A 141 -24.11 11.54 -5.30
CA GLU A 141 -24.24 10.61 -6.42
C GLU A 141 -22.96 10.49 -7.28
N SER A 142 -21.82 11.00 -6.77
CA SER A 142 -20.54 10.94 -7.46
C SER A 142 -20.14 9.50 -7.79
N ALA A 143 -19.50 9.30 -8.94
CA ALA A 143 -18.98 8.00 -9.33
C ALA A 143 -17.86 7.51 -8.40
N ALA A 144 -17.19 8.41 -7.68
CA ALA A 144 -16.20 8.06 -6.66
C ALA A 144 -16.76 7.12 -5.58
N TRP A 145 -18.06 7.23 -5.29
CA TRP A 145 -18.75 6.44 -4.26
C TRP A 145 -19.40 5.16 -4.78
N SER A 146 -19.24 4.84 -6.06
CA SER A 146 -19.96 3.73 -6.70
C SER A 146 -19.23 2.39 -6.68
N ASN A 147 -17.95 2.37 -6.28
CA ASN A 147 -17.09 1.20 -6.40
C ASN A 147 -15.92 1.22 -5.40
N LEU A 148 -16.21 1.39 -4.12
CA LEU A 148 -15.19 1.30 -3.07
C LEU A 148 -14.68 -0.15 -2.99
N ARG A 149 -13.36 -0.33 -2.96
CA ARG A 149 -12.74 -1.65 -2.96
C ARG A 149 -12.61 -2.18 -1.53
N ALA A 150 -12.60 -3.50 -1.37
CA ALA A 150 -12.38 -4.11 -0.06
C ALA A 150 -10.97 -3.76 0.47
N GLY A 151 -10.87 -3.41 1.75
CA GLY A 151 -9.62 -3.04 2.41
C GLY A 151 -9.21 -1.58 2.24
N THR A 152 -10.04 -0.77 1.58
CA THR A 152 -9.88 0.70 1.58
C THR A 152 -10.10 1.26 2.99
N VAL A 153 -9.17 2.11 3.44
CA VAL A 153 -9.35 2.98 4.61
C VAL A 153 -9.99 4.28 4.12
N LEU A 154 -11.22 4.54 4.55
CA LEU A 154 -11.98 5.75 4.21
C LEU A 154 -12.01 6.68 5.41
N THR A 155 -11.31 7.81 5.29
CA THR A 155 -11.37 8.90 6.27
C THR A 155 -12.40 9.93 5.84
N ILE A 156 -13.21 10.39 6.80
CA ILE A 156 -14.12 11.53 6.63
C ILE A 156 -13.62 12.65 7.53
N SER A 157 -13.32 13.82 6.97
CA SER A 157 -12.70 14.93 7.69
C SER A 157 -13.34 16.29 7.38
N GLU A 158 -13.32 17.23 8.33
CA GLU A 158 -13.79 18.60 8.08
C GLU A 158 -12.67 19.60 7.74
N ASN A 159 -11.54 19.56 8.45
CA ASN A 159 -10.56 20.65 8.47
C ASN A 159 -9.22 20.19 7.89
N PRO A 160 -8.92 20.46 6.61
CA PRO A 160 -7.63 20.09 6.06
C PRO A 160 -6.61 21.15 6.45
N LEU A 161 -6.01 21.01 7.64
CA LEU A 161 -4.67 21.54 7.86
C LEU A 161 -3.71 20.54 7.20
N ASP A 162 -3.07 20.97 6.10
CA ASP A 162 -2.01 20.26 5.38
C ASP A 162 -2.33 18.88 4.75
N ILE A 163 -3.58 18.38 4.85
CA ILE A 163 -4.06 17.25 4.03
C ILE A 163 -4.55 17.79 2.67
N ALA A 164 -4.37 17.03 1.58
CA ALA A 164 -5.08 17.31 0.33
C ALA A 164 -6.59 17.43 0.60
N ALA A 165 -7.22 18.52 0.13
CA ALA A 165 -8.58 18.94 0.48
C ALA A 165 -9.69 18.05 -0.14
N THR A 166 -9.71 16.76 0.21
CA THR A 166 -10.27 15.62 -0.53
C THR A 166 -9.19 14.94 -1.36
N ASP A 167 -8.85 13.72 -0.95
CA ASP A 167 -7.99 12.80 -1.68
C ASP A 167 -8.80 11.55 -2.03
N LEU A 168 -8.92 11.29 -3.32
CA LEU A 168 -9.59 10.11 -3.85
C LEU A 168 -8.63 9.32 -4.76
N SER A 169 -7.32 9.55 -4.65
CA SER A 169 -6.36 8.61 -5.22
C SER A 169 -6.56 7.26 -4.54
N PHE A 170 -6.44 6.21 -5.33
CA PHE A 170 -6.57 4.86 -4.84
C PHE A 170 -5.82 3.96 -5.81
N ASP A 171 -4.73 3.37 -5.34
CA ASP A 171 -3.82 2.55 -6.13
C ASP A 171 -3.30 1.38 -5.28
N PRO A 172 -4.14 0.37 -5.04
CA PRO A 172 -3.86 -0.71 -4.09
C PRO A 172 -2.66 -1.56 -4.51
N CYS A 173 -2.42 -1.68 -5.82
CA CYS A 173 -1.26 -2.39 -6.37
C CYS A 173 0.07 -1.71 -6.00
N ASN A 174 0.01 -0.45 -5.57
CA ASN A 174 1.15 0.42 -5.38
C ASN A 174 1.28 0.96 -3.95
N GLY A 175 0.53 0.45 -2.98
CA GLY A 175 0.61 0.93 -1.60
C GLY A 175 -0.59 1.75 -1.14
N ASP A 176 -1.31 2.36 -2.08
CA ASP A 176 -2.32 3.38 -1.78
C ASP A 176 -3.71 2.76 -1.58
N TRP A 177 -4.03 2.52 -0.32
CA TRP A 177 -5.31 1.97 0.13
C TRP A 177 -6.21 3.01 0.80
N TRP A 178 -5.80 4.27 0.82
CA TRP A 178 -6.42 5.31 1.61
C TRP A 178 -7.16 6.30 0.72
N ILE A 179 -8.35 6.69 1.16
CA ILE A 179 -9.08 7.82 0.59
C ILE A 179 -9.55 8.74 1.72
N ASN A 180 -9.45 10.04 1.51
CA ASN A 180 -9.92 11.07 2.43
C ASN A 180 -11.02 11.91 1.78
N GLY A 181 -12.24 11.79 2.28
CA GLY A 181 -13.36 12.63 1.88
C GLY A 181 -13.50 13.84 2.78
N ASN A 182 -13.24 15.05 2.26
CA ASN A 182 -13.46 16.27 3.03
C ASN A 182 -14.93 16.73 2.94
N THR A 183 -15.61 16.89 4.08
CA THR A 183 -17.04 17.21 4.13
C THR A 183 -17.38 18.63 3.67
N LEU A 184 -16.40 19.54 3.59
CA LEU A 184 -16.57 20.86 2.95
C LEU A 184 -16.63 20.76 1.42
N ASP A 185 -16.20 19.64 0.81
CA ASP A 185 -16.34 19.43 -0.62
C ASP A 185 -17.75 19.00 -1.00
N SER A 186 -18.55 19.99 -1.38
CA SER A 186 -19.94 19.83 -1.79
C SER A 186 -20.15 18.99 -3.07
N GLU A 187 -19.08 18.64 -3.81
CA GLU A 187 -19.17 17.66 -4.90
C GLU A 187 -19.43 16.25 -4.36
N TYR A 188 -18.83 15.93 -3.21
CA TYR A 188 -18.80 14.58 -2.66
C TYR A 188 -19.73 14.39 -1.47
N PHE A 189 -20.00 15.46 -0.72
CA PHE A 189 -20.82 15.40 0.48
C PHE A 189 -21.89 16.47 0.54
N THR A 190 -22.97 16.17 1.25
CA THR A 190 -23.86 17.18 1.82
C THR A 190 -24.02 16.91 3.29
N THR A 191 -23.96 17.96 4.12
CA THR A 191 -24.11 17.80 5.56
C THR A 191 -25.28 18.59 6.12
N VAL A 192 -25.81 18.08 7.22
CA VAL A 192 -26.75 18.78 8.11
C VAL A 192 -26.14 18.72 9.49
N THR A 193 -25.97 19.86 10.15
CA THR A 193 -25.59 19.95 11.56
C THR A 193 -26.57 20.85 12.29
N ASN A 194 -26.90 20.50 13.53
CA ASN A 194 -27.64 21.34 14.45
C ASN A 194 -26.78 21.83 15.63
N VAL A 195 -25.50 21.46 15.67
CA VAL A 195 -24.47 22.02 16.53
C VAL A 195 -24.09 23.40 15.95
N THR A 196 -23.94 24.42 16.79
CA THR A 196 -23.70 25.80 16.29
C THR A 196 -22.69 26.59 17.10
N ASN A 197 -22.06 25.98 18.11
CA ASN A 197 -21.14 26.67 18.98
C ASN A 197 -19.70 26.74 18.43
N ASP A 198 -19.38 25.90 17.45
CA ASP A 198 -18.03 25.79 16.85
C ASP A 198 -17.87 26.52 15.51
N GLY A 199 -18.74 27.50 15.25
CA GLY A 199 -18.68 28.32 14.04
C GLY A 199 -19.29 27.65 12.81
N GLU A 200 -20.12 26.63 13.02
CA GLU A 200 -20.55 25.69 11.99
C GLU A 200 -21.53 26.23 10.92
N GLY A 201 -21.36 25.67 9.72
CA GLY A 201 -22.26 25.74 8.57
C GLY A 201 -22.19 24.42 7.79
N PRO A 202 -22.89 24.28 6.64
CA PRO A 202 -22.81 23.08 5.83
C PRO A 202 -21.34 22.73 5.51
N GLY A 203 -20.97 21.49 5.82
CA GLY A 203 -19.64 20.91 5.66
C GLY A 203 -18.86 20.68 6.96
N ASN A 204 -19.29 21.21 8.10
CA ASN A 204 -18.66 20.94 9.41
C ASN A 204 -19.40 19.84 10.19
N PHE A 205 -18.67 19.18 11.10
CA PHE A 205 -19.19 18.24 12.09
C PHE A 205 -18.24 18.16 13.29
N ASP A 206 -18.77 17.82 14.47
CA ASP A 206 -17.95 17.68 15.68
C ASP A 206 -17.55 16.21 15.92
N CYS A 207 -16.36 16.02 16.48
CA CYS A 207 -15.87 14.75 17.01
C CYS A 207 -15.17 14.99 18.35
N GLY A 208 -15.69 14.39 19.41
CA GLY A 208 -15.21 14.67 20.73
C GLY A 208 -15.33 13.53 21.72
N ASN A 209 -15.14 13.91 22.97
CA ASN A 209 -15.06 13.01 24.13
C ASN A 209 -16.36 13.00 24.95
N ASP A 210 -17.45 13.52 24.37
CA ASP A 210 -18.70 13.77 25.07
C ASP A 210 -19.75 12.71 24.71
N SER A 211 -19.35 11.43 24.87
CA SER A 211 -20.19 10.27 24.59
C SER A 211 -20.56 10.14 23.11
N MET A 212 -19.54 10.20 22.25
CA MET A 212 -19.72 10.14 20.80
C MET A 212 -20.29 8.79 20.33
N ILE A 213 -21.20 8.83 19.36
CA ILE A 213 -21.76 7.69 18.65
C ILE A 213 -21.90 7.98 17.15
N ILE A 214 -21.65 6.95 16.33
CA ILE A 214 -21.77 6.99 14.87
C ILE A 214 -22.62 5.80 14.39
N ALA A 215 -23.51 6.02 13.43
CA ALA A 215 -24.25 4.97 12.71
C ALA A 215 -24.24 5.22 11.21
N VAL A 216 -24.38 4.16 10.41
CA VAL A 216 -24.46 4.24 8.94
C VAL A 216 -25.79 3.67 8.46
N PHE A 217 -26.41 4.40 7.54
CA PHE A 217 -27.65 4.04 6.86
C PHE A 217 -27.38 3.92 5.36
N ASP A 218 -27.92 2.86 4.75
CA ASP A 218 -27.88 2.68 3.30
C ASP A 218 -28.79 3.68 2.57
N ALA A 219 -28.71 3.69 1.23
CA ALA A 219 -29.51 4.57 0.38
C ALA A 219 -31.03 4.38 0.50
N ASP A 220 -31.48 3.21 0.98
CA ASP A 220 -32.90 2.91 1.24
C ASP A 220 -33.35 3.38 2.64
N GLY A 221 -32.42 3.90 3.46
CA GLY A 221 -32.63 4.34 4.83
C GLY A 221 -32.65 3.19 5.85
N ASN A 222 -32.11 2.03 5.51
CA ASN A 222 -31.91 0.95 6.48
C ASN A 222 -30.60 1.19 7.23
N MET A 223 -30.66 1.10 8.55
CA MET A 223 -29.45 1.08 9.38
C MET A 223 -28.69 -0.21 9.09
N CYS A 224 -27.45 -0.06 8.62
CA CYS A 224 -26.59 -1.18 8.24
C CYS A 224 -25.41 -1.32 9.22
N MET A 225 -24.90 -0.20 9.76
CA MET A 225 -24.02 -0.17 10.93
C MET A 225 -24.81 0.40 12.11
N SER A 226 -24.85 -0.35 13.21
CA SER A 226 -25.49 0.11 14.45
C SER A 226 -24.70 1.27 15.08
N TRP A 227 -25.28 1.93 16.08
CA TRP A 227 -24.59 2.97 16.85
C TRP A 227 -23.33 2.40 17.52
N THR A 228 -22.17 2.87 17.07
CA THR A 228 -20.83 2.51 17.53
C THR A 228 -20.17 3.74 18.16
N GLY A 229 -19.42 3.55 19.25
CA GLY A 229 -18.72 4.63 19.97
C GLY A 229 -18.93 4.56 21.47
N GLU A 230 -18.24 5.42 22.22
CA GLU A 230 -18.23 5.37 23.69
C GLU A 230 -19.61 5.63 24.32
N GLY A 231 -20.50 6.35 23.62
CA GLY A 231 -21.87 6.60 24.06
C GLY A 231 -22.85 5.43 23.80
N SER A 232 -22.39 4.30 23.26
CA SER A 232 -23.25 3.15 22.92
C SER A 232 -23.65 2.28 24.14
N ASP A 233 -24.73 1.48 24.02
CA ASP A 233 -25.41 0.71 25.11
C ASP A 233 -24.52 -0.37 25.70
N ASP A 234 -23.66 -0.92 24.87
CA ASP A 234 -22.81 -2.06 25.17
C ASP A 234 -21.33 -1.72 24.97
N TRP A 235 -20.95 -0.42 25.08
CA TRP A 235 -19.55 0.01 25.09
C TRP A 235 -18.76 -0.73 26.18
N GLY A 236 -17.74 -1.47 25.75
CA GLY A 236 -16.91 -2.31 26.62
C GLY A 236 -15.57 -1.67 27.02
N GLY A 237 -15.14 -0.61 26.34
CA GLY A 237 -13.84 0.05 26.51
C GLY A 237 -13.78 1.06 27.66
N GLY A 238 -12.62 1.70 27.81
CA GLY A 238 -12.40 2.86 28.67
C GLY A 238 -13.22 4.08 28.23
N GLY A 239 -13.26 5.12 29.06
CA GLY A 239 -13.87 6.39 28.63
C GLY A 239 -12.86 7.15 27.78
N VAL A 240 -13.27 7.60 26.60
CA VAL A 240 -12.42 8.37 25.69
C VAL A 240 -12.40 9.80 26.22
N ASN A 241 -11.21 10.32 26.56
CA ASN A 241 -11.10 11.72 27.00
C ASN A 241 -10.61 12.62 25.87
N SER A 242 -10.66 13.93 26.13
CA SER A 242 -10.28 15.01 25.20
C SER A 242 -8.82 15.02 24.66
N ARG A 243 -8.07 13.94 24.85
CA ARG A 243 -6.66 13.74 24.48
C ARG A 243 -6.42 12.33 23.93
N GLU A 244 -7.48 11.60 23.68
CA GLU A 244 -7.47 10.24 23.19
C GLU A 244 -8.20 10.21 21.85
N ILE A 245 -8.08 9.08 21.18
CA ILE A 245 -8.93 8.68 20.08
C ILE A 245 -9.75 7.47 20.55
N MET A 246 -10.80 7.14 19.81
CA MET A 246 -11.43 5.82 19.92
C MET A 246 -10.89 4.95 18.79
N ARG A 247 -10.51 3.70 19.08
CA ARG A 247 -10.07 2.75 18.05
C ARG A 247 -10.68 1.37 18.22
N LEU A 248 -10.79 0.64 17.11
CA LEU A 248 -10.99 -0.80 17.06
C LEU A 248 -9.65 -1.54 17.26
N GLU A 249 -9.59 -2.41 18.26
CA GLU A 249 -8.46 -3.28 18.63
C GLU A 249 -8.67 -4.74 18.15
N GLN A 250 -9.05 -4.90 16.88
CA GLN A 250 -9.10 -6.19 16.19
C GLN A 250 -8.97 -6.02 14.68
N ASP A 251 -8.74 -7.12 13.97
CA ASP A 251 -8.85 -7.19 12.51
C ASP A 251 -10.30 -6.84 12.09
N PRO A 252 -10.52 -5.78 11.29
CA PRO A 252 -11.85 -5.46 10.82
C PRO A 252 -12.24 -6.43 9.69
N ASP A 253 -13.43 -7.01 9.80
CA ASP A 253 -13.99 -7.91 8.79
C ASP A 253 -15.51 -7.70 8.64
N SER A 254 -16.14 -8.48 7.75
CA SER A 254 -17.60 -8.45 7.56
C SER A 254 -18.42 -8.89 8.79
N ASN A 255 -17.77 -9.44 9.82
CA ASN A 255 -18.40 -9.86 11.07
C ASN A 255 -18.23 -8.83 12.19
N THR A 256 -17.34 -7.85 12.03
CA THR A 256 -17.14 -6.81 13.02
C THR A 256 -18.45 -6.11 13.38
N ALA A 257 -18.73 -6.04 14.67
CA ALA A 257 -19.93 -5.46 15.24
C ALA A 257 -19.62 -4.19 16.05
N ALA A 258 -20.65 -3.37 16.27
CA ALA A 258 -20.57 -2.08 16.98
C ALA A 258 -20.08 -2.16 18.45
N PHE A 259 -19.91 -3.37 18.99
CA PHE A 259 -19.56 -3.62 20.39
C PHE A 259 -18.39 -4.61 20.53
N ASP A 260 -17.63 -4.79 19.45
CA ASP A 260 -16.40 -5.58 19.51
C ASP A 260 -15.32 -4.82 20.30
N PHE A 261 -14.04 -5.18 20.10
CA PHE A 261 -12.91 -4.70 20.89
C PHE A 261 -12.57 -3.23 20.60
N TYR A 262 -13.50 -2.31 20.79
CA TYR A 262 -13.21 -0.88 20.77
C TYR A 262 -12.69 -0.41 22.12
N ASP A 263 -11.67 0.45 22.11
CA ASP A 263 -11.08 1.03 23.32
C ASP A 263 -10.57 2.47 23.08
N ASP A 264 -10.22 3.17 24.15
CA ASP A 264 -9.53 4.45 24.05
C ASP A 264 -8.05 4.27 23.65
N GLY A 265 -7.56 5.18 22.82
CA GLY A 265 -6.21 5.14 22.27
C GLY A 265 -5.42 6.42 22.49
N LYS A 266 -4.11 6.26 22.66
CA LYS A 266 -3.13 7.34 22.78
C LYS A 266 -2.29 7.53 21.53
N GLN A 267 -2.58 6.75 20.50
CA GLN A 267 -1.91 6.75 19.21
C GLN A 267 -3.02 6.71 18.16
N SER A 268 -2.84 7.51 17.12
CA SER A 268 -3.78 7.66 16.01
C SER A 268 -3.14 7.10 14.75
N SER A 269 -3.94 6.44 13.92
CA SER A 269 -3.49 5.80 12.68
C SER A 269 -3.87 6.55 11.41
N PHE A 270 -4.55 7.71 11.50
CA PHE A 270 -5.06 8.53 10.40
C PHE A 270 -4.64 8.08 8.99
N GLY A 271 -5.57 7.45 8.29
CA GLY A 271 -5.44 6.90 6.94
C GLY A 271 -4.87 5.49 6.87
N SER A 272 -4.63 4.85 8.01
CA SER A 272 -4.01 3.52 8.10
C SER A 272 -4.78 2.57 9.02
N ALA A 273 -4.33 1.32 9.11
CA ALA A 273 -4.87 0.36 10.05
C ALA A 273 -4.55 0.76 11.50
N ASN A 274 -5.53 0.58 12.39
CA ASN A 274 -5.40 0.87 13.81
C ASN A 274 -4.26 0.10 14.48
N ARG A 275 -3.67 0.76 15.49
CA ARG A 275 -2.56 0.24 16.30
C ARG A 275 -2.88 0.29 17.78
N TRP A 276 -2.43 -0.72 18.51
CA TRP A 276 -2.50 -0.76 19.96
C TRP A 276 -1.38 -1.59 20.55
N SER A 277 -1.16 -1.47 21.86
CA SER A 277 -0.27 -2.37 22.58
C SER A 277 -1.08 -3.33 23.44
N ASP A 278 -0.70 -4.61 23.44
CA ASP A 278 -1.26 -5.56 24.40
C ASP A 278 -0.82 -5.14 25.81
N ALA A 279 -1.80 -4.81 26.66
CA ALA A 279 -1.59 -4.31 28.02
C ALA A 279 -0.87 -5.29 28.98
N PHE A 280 -0.65 -6.54 28.57
CA PHE A 280 0.03 -7.58 29.34
C PHE A 280 1.45 -7.87 28.83
N THR A 281 1.72 -7.71 27.53
CA THR A 281 3.02 -8.02 26.93
C THR A 281 3.78 -6.81 26.42
N ASP A 282 3.21 -5.61 26.47
CA ASP A 282 3.73 -4.37 25.86
C ASP A 282 4.06 -4.54 24.36
N CYS A 283 3.45 -5.55 23.73
CA CYS A 283 3.69 -5.89 22.35
C CYS A 283 2.77 -5.04 21.48
N ARG A 284 3.34 -4.29 20.53
CA ARG A 284 2.58 -3.53 19.54
C ARG A 284 1.89 -4.53 18.60
N THR A 285 0.60 -4.34 18.39
CA THR A 285 -0.24 -5.11 17.49
C THR A 285 -1.09 -4.14 16.67
N TYR A 286 -1.65 -4.63 15.58
CA TYR A 286 -2.44 -3.83 14.66
C TYR A 286 -3.61 -4.63 14.10
N GLY A 287 -4.60 -3.93 13.57
CA GLY A 287 -5.74 -4.55 12.88
C GLY A 287 -5.30 -4.99 11.49
N SER A 288 -5.07 -6.28 11.28
CA SER A 288 -4.72 -6.79 9.97
C SER A 288 -5.93 -6.67 9.03
N ILE A 289 -5.70 -6.03 7.89
CA ILE A 289 -6.66 -5.87 6.80
C ILE A 289 -6.31 -6.69 5.57
N GLU A 290 -5.25 -7.49 5.65
CA GLU A 290 -4.77 -8.37 4.57
C GLU A 290 -5.86 -9.32 4.08
N SER A 291 -6.59 -9.94 5.01
CA SER A 291 -7.65 -10.89 4.67
C SER A 291 -8.79 -10.25 3.86
N VAL A 292 -9.03 -8.96 4.07
CA VAL A 292 -10.05 -8.18 3.36
C VAL A 292 -9.51 -7.67 2.01
N ARG A 293 -8.20 -7.42 1.92
CA ARG A 293 -7.51 -6.96 0.70
C ARG A 293 -7.19 -8.08 -0.29
N ALA A 294 -7.14 -9.33 0.14
CA ALA A 294 -6.63 -10.47 -0.63
C ALA A 294 -7.19 -10.54 -2.07
N ASP A 295 -8.51 -10.52 -2.24
CA ASP A 295 -9.14 -10.59 -3.58
C ASP A 295 -8.79 -9.38 -4.46
N VAL A 296 -8.58 -8.19 -3.88
CA VAL A 296 -8.20 -6.97 -4.62
C VAL A 296 -6.73 -7.02 -5.01
N ILE A 297 -5.86 -7.55 -4.14
CA ILE A 297 -4.43 -7.75 -4.42
C ILE A 297 -4.23 -8.77 -5.54
N ASP A 298 -5.04 -9.83 -5.59
CA ASP A 298 -5.02 -10.85 -6.65
C ASP A 298 -5.30 -10.27 -8.07
N GLU A 299 -5.88 -9.07 -8.17
CA GLU A 299 -6.13 -8.40 -9.46
C GLU A 299 -4.91 -7.67 -10.03
N CYS A 300 -3.88 -7.45 -9.21
CA CYS A 300 -2.72 -6.67 -9.59
C CYS A 300 -1.74 -7.48 -10.48
N GLY A 301 -0.61 -6.88 -10.93
CA GLY A 301 0.38 -7.50 -11.86
C GLY A 301 1.77 -7.65 -11.23
N CYS A 302 2.56 -8.68 -11.59
CA CYS A 302 3.64 -9.20 -10.71
C CYS A 302 4.66 -8.12 -10.36
N THR A 303 4.89 -7.93 -9.06
CA THR A 303 6.05 -7.16 -8.62
C THR A 303 7.30 -7.93 -9.04
N ALA A 304 8.30 -7.21 -9.55
CA ALA A 304 9.54 -7.85 -9.96
C ALA A 304 10.44 -8.17 -8.77
N ILE A 305 10.48 -7.25 -7.81
CA ILE A 305 11.38 -7.24 -6.67
C ILE A 305 10.75 -6.39 -5.56
N ILE A 306 10.96 -6.76 -4.30
CA ILE A 306 10.51 -5.99 -3.13
C ILE A 306 11.68 -5.72 -2.18
N LEU A 307 11.63 -4.62 -1.44
CA LEU A 307 12.49 -4.40 -0.28
C LEU A 307 12.15 -5.46 0.78
N ASN A 308 13.15 -5.88 1.55
CA ASN A 308 13.01 -6.91 2.57
C ASN A 308 13.52 -6.42 3.93
N GLU A 309 14.71 -5.84 3.96
CA GLU A 309 15.31 -5.33 5.19
C GLU A 309 16.26 -4.18 4.86
N TYR A 310 16.40 -3.20 5.74
CA TYR A 310 17.49 -2.24 5.67
C TYR A 310 18.04 -1.90 7.06
N ASN A 311 19.29 -1.44 7.08
CA ASN A 311 19.99 -1.13 8.30
C ASN A 311 19.96 0.37 8.61
N ALA A 312 19.21 0.76 9.63
CA ALA A 312 19.23 2.12 10.18
C ALA A 312 20.26 2.29 11.31
N VAL A 313 20.99 1.23 11.70
CA VAL A 313 21.92 1.31 12.84
C VAL A 313 23.03 2.32 12.56
N GLY A 314 23.09 3.37 13.39
CA GLY A 314 24.01 4.49 13.28
C GLY A 314 25.48 4.08 13.34
N ASN A 315 26.33 4.90 12.74
CA ASN A 315 27.77 4.63 12.59
C ASN A 315 28.53 4.41 13.92
N GLU A 316 28.01 4.94 15.04
CA GLU A 316 28.59 4.81 16.37
C GLU A 316 27.81 3.85 17.28
N ASP A 317 26.71 3.30 16.78
CA ASP A 317 25.73 2.54 17.56
C ASP A 317 25.83 1.04 17.27
N PHE A 318 25.13 0.28 18.10
CA PHE A 318 24.92 -1.15 17.92
C PHE A 318 23.41 -1.39 17.80
N LEU A 319 23.03 -2.50 17.18
CA LEU A 319 21.65 -2.97 17.17
C LEU A 319 21.12 -3.08 18.62
N ASN A 320 19.99 -2.45 18.93
CA ASN A 320 19.42 -2.23 20.27
C ASN A 320 20.34 -1.49 21.27
N GLY A 321 21.14 -0.54 20.79
CA GLY A 321 22.00 0.30 21.64
C GLY A 321 23.08 -0.50 22.37
N GLY A 322 23.57 -0.02 23.52
CA GLY A 322 24.55 -0.72 24.34
C GLY A 322 26.00 -0.69 23.83
N ASP A 323 26.73 -1.81 23.98
CA ASP A 323 28.14 -1.92 23.59
C ASP A 323 28.48 -3.25 22.88
N GLY A 324 29.73 -3.45 22.50
CA GLY A 324 30.17 -4.67 21.79
C GLY A 324 30.07 -5.98 22.59
N VAL A 325 29.53 -5.97 23.81
CA VAL A 325 29.34 -7.15 24.67
C VAL A 325 27.86 -7.44 24.93
N ALA A 326 27.03 -6.41 25.08
CA ALA A 326 25.59 -6.54 25.33
C ALA A 326 24.81 -5.38 24.72
N ASP A 327 23.53 -5.59 24.44
CA ASP A 327 22.60 -4.51 24.09
C ASP A 327 22.19 -3.67 25.32
N GLU A 328 21.40 -2.62 25.09
CA GLU A 328 20.94 -1.68 26.12
C GLU A 328 20.11 -2.37 27.22
N ASP A 329 19.40 -3.46 26.87
CA ASP A 329 18.63 -4.30 27.80
C ASP A 329 19.51 -5.28 28.61
N GLY A 330 20.80 -5.40 28.27
CA GLY A 330 21.73 -6.35 28.87
C GLY A 330 21.61 -7.78 28.32
N GLU A 331 20.89 -7.95 27.21
CA GLU A 331 20.78 -9.16 26.39
C GLU A 331 21.79 -9.14 25.22
N PHE A 332 21.42 -9.76 24.08
CA PHE A 332 22.29 -9.89 22.92
C PHE A 332 21.50 -9.79 21.61
N ALA A 333 21.12 -8.56 21.24
CA ALA A 333 20.74 -8.22 19.88
C ALA A 333 21.95 -8.30 18.94
N SER A 334 21.77 -8.96 17.80
CA SER A 334 22.80 -9.16 16.80
C SER A 334 22.21 -9.52 15.44
N ASP A 335 22.95 -9.20 14.39
CA ASP A 335 22.71 -9.74 13.06
C ASP A 335 23.15 -11.21 12.97
N THR A 336 22.46 -12.01 12.16
CA THR A 336 22.74 -13.45 12.02
C THR A 336 24.04 -13.77 11.26
N TYR A 337 24.50 -12.86 10.41
CA TYR A 337 25.71 -12.98 9.61
C TYR A 337 26.90 -12.31 10.30
N PHE A 338 26.77 -11.02 10.59
CA PHE A 338 27.78 -10.17 11.19
C PHE A 338 27.94 -10.36 12.71
N GLY A 339 26.91 -10.86 13.37
CA GLY A 339 26.85 -10.87 14.83
C GLY A 339 26.67 -9.45 15.38
N ARG A 340 27.25 -9.19 16.54
CA ARG A 340 27.16 -7.87 17.20
C ARG A 340 28.35 -7.01 16.83
N GLN A 341 28.12 -5.98 16.03
CA GLN A 341 29.16 -5.06 15.56
C GLN A 341 28.64 -3.63 15.44
N LEU A 342 29.55 -2.66 15.48
CA LEU A 342 29.23 -1.25 15.26
C LEU A 342 28.60 -1.06 13.87
N ALA A 343 27.59 -0.19 13.81
CA ALA A 343 26.84 0.14 12.60
C ALA A 343 26.17 -1.06 11.92
N ASN A 344 26.14 -2.25 12.56
CA ASN A 344 25.55 -3.47 12.01
C ASN A 344 25.93 -3.79 10.53
N GLY A 345 27.18 -3.49 10.13
CA GLY A 345 27.65 -3.71 8.74
C GLY A 345 27.75 -2.45 7.89
N GLY A 346 27.37 -1.29 8.43
CA GLY A 346 27.33 -0.01 7.71
C GLY A 346 26.07 0.10 6.85
N ASP A 347 26.12 0.90 5.80
CA ASP A 347 24.98 1.14 4.93
C ASP A 347 24.70 -0.09 4.05
N TRP A 348 23.55 -0.74 4.29
CA TRP A 348 23.06 -1.83 3.46
C TRP A 348 21.53 -1.93 3.49
N PHE A 349 21.01 -2.48 2.40
CA PHE A 349 19.61 -2.88 2.28
C PHE A 349 19.52 -4.19 1.49
N GLU A 350 18.41 -4.88 1.67
CA GLU A 350 18.13 -6.19 1.13
C GLU A 350 16.79 -6.21 0.42
N MET A 351 16.72 -6.96 -0.67
CA MET A 351 15.54 -7.12 -1.50
C MET A 351 15.30 -8.59 -1.79
N VAL A 352 14.06 -8.95 -2.10
CA VAL A 352 13.70 -10.29 -2.56
C VAL A 352 13.18 -10.22 -4.00
N VAL A 353 13.78 -11.02 -4.87
CA VAL A 353 13.32 -11.18 -6.26
C VAL A 353 12.04 -12.00 -6.27
N ILE A 354 10.98 -11.45 -6.84
CA ILE A 354 9.66 -12.08 -6.92
C ILE A 354 9.43 -12.69 -8.30
N GLN A 355 9.90 -11.99 -9.33
CA GLN A 355 9.73 -12.41 -10.71
C GLN A 355 10.85 -13.35 -11.14
N ASP A 356 10.50 -14.55 -11.63
CA ASP A 356 11.52 -15.55 -12.02
C ASP A 356 12.28 -15.13 -13.28
N GLY A 357 13.62 -15.23 -13.23
CA GLY A 357 14.48 -14.81 -14.34
C GLY A 357 14.55 -13.29 -14.49
N LEU A 358 14.41 -12.52 -13.40
CA LEU A 358 14.56 -11.07 -13.41
C LEU A 358 15.92 -10.66 -13.98
N ASP A 359 15.92 -9.76 -14.95
CA ASP A 359 17.13 -9.16 -15.50
C ASP A 359 17.43 -7.87 -14.76
N MET A 360 18.49 -7.88 -13.95
CA MET A 360 18.86 -6.74 -13.12
C MET A 360 19.85 -5.78 -13.77
N ARG A 361 20.28 -6.07 -14.99
CA ARG A 361 21.26 -5.23 -15.69
C ARG A 361 20.68 -3.86 -16.01
N GLY A 362 21.43 -2.81 -15.67
CA GLY A 362 20.99 -1.42 -15.86
C GLY A 362 19.85 -0.98 -14.95
N MET A 363 19.37 -1.81 -14.02
CA MET A 363 18.33 -1.40 -13.05
C MET A 363 18.80 -0.17 -12.26
N ILE A 364 17.83 0.69 -11.96
CA ILE A 364 18.01 1.97 -11.29
C ILE A 364 17.38 1.86 -9.91
N LEU A 365 18.21 1.92 -8.87
CA LEU A 365 17.78 1.93 -7.47
C LEU A 365 17.89 3.36 -6.96
N THR A 366 16.78 3.92 -6.51
CA THR A 366 16.68 5.31 -6.06
C THR A 366 16.38 5.33 -4.59
N TRP A 367 17.22 6.01 -3.80
CA TRP A 367 17.02 6.14 -2.37
C TRP A 367 16.80 7.60 -1.97
N ALA A 368 16.03 7.80 -0.91
CA ALA A 368 15.70 9.10 -0.35
C ALA A 368 15.97 9.14 1.14
N GLU A 369 16.27 10.33 1.62
CA GLU A 369 16.41 10.71 3.03
C GLU A 369 15.67 12.03 3.18
N SER A 370 14.91 12.18 4.26
CA SER A 370 13.94 13.26 4.54
C SER A 370 12.51 12.92 4.14
N GLY A 371 11.59 13.05 5.10
CA GLY A 371 10.14 12.83 5.01
C GLY A 371 9.35 13.68 4.02
N GLU A 372 9.96 14.09 2.90
CA GLU A 372 9.23 14.51 1.71
C GLU A 372 9.20 13.35 0.69
N PHE A 373 8.01 12.75 0.55
CA PHE A 373 7.59 11.67 -0.36
C PHE A 373 8.03 11.78 -1.84
N SER A 374 8.74 12.83 -2.26
CA SER A 374 9.14 13.06 -3.66
C SER A 374 10.60 13.45 -3.89
N SER A 375 11.47 13.44 -2.86
CA SER A 375 12.85 13.88 -3.02
C SER A 375 13.83 12.70 -3.13
N THR A 376 14.35 12.46 -4.34
CA THR A 376 15.48 11.53 -4.53
C THR A 376 16.75 12.12 -3.91
N THR A 377 17.37 11.40 -2.98
CA THR A 377 18.67 11.76 -2.39
C THR A 377 19.81 11.18 -3.22
N GLY A 378 19.71 9.91 -3.63
CA GLY A 378 20.72 9.27 -4.47
C GLY A 378 20.20 8.16 -5.36
N THR A 379 21.11 7.62 -6.17
CA THR A 379 20.81 6.59 -7.17
C THR A 379 21.98 5.64 -7.32
N ILE A 380 21.70 4.35 -7.53
CA ILE A 380 22.63 3.30 -7.93
C ILE A 380 22.14 2.74 -9.26
N ILE A 381 23.01 2.67 -10.27
CA ILE A 381 22.73 2.02 -11.55
C ILE A 381 23.59 0.76 -11.64
N LEU A 382 22.93 -0.39 -11.75
CA LEU A 382 23.61 -1.68 -11.92
C LEU A 382 24.26 -1.79 -13.30
N SER A 383 25.37 -2.51 -13.41
CA SER A 383 26.11 -2.66 -14.65
C SER A 383 25.44 -3.62 -15.64
N ASP A 384 26.08 -3.83 -16.80
CA ASP A 384 25.68 -4.80 -17.82
C ASP A 384 26.26 -6.20 -17.57
N ASP A 385 26.80 -6.48 -16.38
CA ASP A 385 27.43 -7.77 -16.08
C ASP A 385 26.44 -8.93 -16.23
N SER A 386 26.86 -9.98 -16.92
CA SER A 386 26.03 -11.15 -17.22
C SER A 386 25.55 -11.92 -15.98
N SER A 387 26.21 -11.76 -14.83
CA SER A 387 25.79 -12.39 -13.57
C SER A 387 24.56 -11.72 -12.94
N LEU A 388 24.18 -10.52 -13.39
CA LEU A 388 22.96 -9.83 -12.99
C LEU A 388 21.76 -10.19 -13.88
N ALA A 389 21.94 -11.05 -14.88
CA ALA A 389 20.87 -11.51 -15.75
C ALA A 389 20.21 -12.78 -15.19
N ASN A 390 18.89 -12.91 -15.41
CA ASN A 390 18.14 -14.14 -15.12
C ASN A 390 18.23 -14.57 -13.65
N ILE A 391 18.01 -13.63 -12.73
CA ILE A 391 17.99 -13.88 -11.30
C ILE A 391 16.71 -14.66 -10.94
N PRO A 392 16.81 -15.85 -10.33
CA PRO A 392 15.64 -16.65 -9.97
C PRO A 392 14.74 -15.98 -8.95
N ALA A 393 13.44 -16.26 -9.02
CA ALA A 393 12.51 -15.86 -7.97
C ALA A 393 12.89 -16.52 -6.63
N GLY A 394 12.69 -15.77 -5.54
CA GLY A 394 13.12 -16.12 -4.19
C GLY A 394 14.59 -15.86 -3.90
N THR A 395 15.35 -15.29 -4.84
CA THR A 395 16.72 -14.84 -4.57
C THR A 395 16.70 -13.61 -3.68
N ILE A 396 17.46 -13.65 -2.58
CA ILE A 396 17.76 -12.48 -1.75
C ILE A 396 18.91 -11.71 -2.39
N VAL A 397 18.74 -10.40 -2.57
CA VAL A 397 19.76 -9.50 -3.11
C VAL A 397 20.09 -8.46 -2.06
N THR A 398 21.30 -8.52 -1.52
CA THR A 398 21.80 -7.50 -0.61
C THR A 398 22.68 -6.51 -1.36
N VAL A 399 22.49 -5.22 -1.09
CA VAL A 399 23.34 -4.14 -1.57
C VAL A 399 24.02 -3.51 -0.37
N ILE A 400 25.35 -3.48 -0.37
CA ILE A 400 26.16 -2.97 0.75
C ILE A 400 27.20 -1.97 0.27
N GLU A 401 27.43 -0.93 1.06
CA GLU A 401 28.38 0.14 0.70
C GLU A 401 29.84 -0.35 0.78
N ARG A 402 30.18 -1.05 1.85
CA ARG A 402 31.57 -1.31 2.24
C ARG A 402 32.03 -2.71 1.82
N PRO A 403 33.25 -2.84 1.25
CA PRO A 403 33.87 -4.15 1.05
C PRO A 403 34.32 -4.77 2.38
N THR A 404 34.70 -6.04 2.34
CA THR A 404 35.18 -6.81 3.51
C THR A 404 36.38 -6.14 4.20
N ALA A 405 37.23 -5.47 3.42
CA ALA A 405 38.39 -4.75 3.95
C ALA A 405 38.02 -3.55 4.84
N GLU A 406 36.79 -3.05 4.73
CA GLU A 406 36.25 -1.88 5.43
C GLU A 406 35.14 -2.26 6.43
N GLY A 407 34.91 -3.56 6.63
CA GLY A 407 33.95 -4.08 7.62
C GLY A 407 32.58 -4.47 7.08
N GLY A 408 32.35 -4.34 5.77
CA GLY A 408 31.16 -4.87 5.10
C GLY A 408 31.44 -6.20 4.40
N LEU A 409 30.98 -6.36 3.15
CA LEU A 409 31.11 -7.60 2.39
C LEU A 409 31.42 -7.32 0.91
N ASP A 410 32.36 -8.10 0.33
CA ASP A 410 32.69 -8.01 -1.10
C ASP A 410 31.54 -8.59 -1.95
N SER A 411 31.42 -8.16 -3.20
CA SER A 411 30.37 -8.69 -4.09
C SER A 411 30.51 -10.19 -4.34
N GLU A 412 29.38 -10.89 -4.37
CA GLU A 412 29.25 -12.25 -4.90
C GLU A 412 27.91 -12.45 -5.61
N THR A 413 27.93 -13.22 -6.70
CA THR A 413 26.74 -13.49 -7.52
C THR A 413 26.52 -14.99 -7.72
N ASP A 414 27.02 -15.82 -6.81
CA ASP A 414 26.82 -17.27 -6.84
C ASP A 414 25.43 -17.62 -6.28
N LEU A 415 24.50 -17.94 -7.17
CA LEU A 415 23.10 -18.26 -6.84
C LEU A 415 22.88 -19.59 -6.10
N THR A 416 23.93 -20.30 -5.66
CA THR A 416 23.78 -21.66 -5.11
C THR A 416 23.11 -21.76 -3.75
N ASP A 417 23.13 -20.69 -2.96
CA ASP A 417 22.46 -20.60 -1.65
C ASP A 417 21.19 -19.75 -1.67
N GLY A 418 20.82 -19.18 -2.83
CA GLY A 418 19.64 -18.34 -2.99
C GLY A 418 19.86 -16.89 -2.55
N TRP A 419 21.11 -16.46 -2.39
CA TRP A 419 21.48 -15.11 -2.01
C TRP A 419 22.60 -14.58 -2.92
N ILE A 420 22.59 -13.28 -3.20
CA ILE A 420 23.71 -12.56 -3.81
C ILE A 420 23.97 -11.26 -3.05
N ASN A 421 25.23 -10.84 -3.03
CA ASN A 421 25.66 -9.58 -2.43
C ASN A 421 26.30 -8.68 -3.48
N ILE A 422 25.88 -7.43 -3.56
CA ILE A 422 26.43 -6.42 -4.46
C ILE A 422 27.06 -5.32 -3.62
N CYS A 423 28.39 -5.23 -3.64
CA CYS A 423 29.08 -4.09 -3.06
C CYS A 423 29.02 -2.92 -4.05
N THR A 424 28.49 -1.77 -3.62
CA THR A 424 28.31 -0.58 -4.48
C THR A 424 29.63 -0.01 -5.01
N ARG A 425 30.74 -0.30 -4.33
CA ARG A 425 32.11 0.08 -4.74
C ARG A 425 32.70 -0.87 -5.79
N ASP A 426 32.03 -1.97 -6.10
CA ASP A 426 32.44 -2.88 -7.17
C ASP A 426 32.01 -2.37 -8.55
N THR A 427 32.94 -1.69 -9.20
CA THR A 427 32.78 -1.15 -10.56
C THR A 427 32.52 -2.20 -11.66
N SER A 428 32.59 -3.50 -11.36
CA SER A 428 32.15 -4.54 -12.30
C SER A 428 30.64 -4.78 -12.26
N LEU A 429 30.00 -4.60 -11.11
CA LEU A 429 28.55 -4.82 -10.93
C LEU A 429 27.75 -3.52 -10.81
N VAL A 430 28.41 -2.39 -10.51
CA VAL A 430 27.79 -1.07 -10.44
C VAL A 430 28.40 -0.15 -11.50
N ALA A 431 27.54 0.41 -12.35
CA ALA A 431 27.94 1.33 -13.41
C ALA A 431 28.06 2.77 -12.92
N GLU A 432 27.12 3.22 -12.09
CA GLU A 432 27.05 4.60 -11.61
C GLU A 432 26.43 4.68 -10.22
N THR A 433 26.92 5.62 -9.41
CA THR A 433 26.20 6.09 -8.22
C THR A 433 26.15 7.61 -8.21
N THR A 434 25.05 8.16 -7.70
CA THR A 434 24.91 9.59 -7.46
C THR A 434 24.31 9.82 -6.09
N SER A 435 24.64 10.95 -5.48
CA SER A 435 24.08 11.41 -4.22
C SER A 435 24.11 12.92 -4.18
N ASN A 436 23.09 13.52 -3.59
CA ASN A 436 23.07 14.94 -3.25
C ASN A 436 23.45 15.21 -1.78
N ASP A 437 23.66 14.16 -0.98
CA ASP A 437 24.23 14.27 0.36
C ASP A 437 25.70 14.70 0.25
N PRO A 438 26.10 15.85 0.83
CA PRO A 438 27.47 16.35 0.76
C PRO A 438 28.52 15.42 1.39
N ASP A 439 28.11 14.50 2.27
CA ASP A 439 29.00 13.56 2.95
C ASP A 439 29.13 12.21 2.21
N HIS A 440 28.29 11.94 1.20
CA HIS A 440 28.23 10.68 0.44
C HIS A 440 28.38 10.90 -1.08
N VAL A 441 29.41 11.63 -1.51
CA VAL A 441 29.56 12.08 -2.92
C VAL A 441 30.49 11.22 -3.79
N ASP A 442 31.23 10.27 -3.20
CA ASP A 442 32.14 9.43 -3.96
C ASP A 442 31.41 8.23 -4.60
N PHE A 443 32.03 7.62 -5.60
CA PHE A 443 31.45 6.44 -6.26
C PHE A 443 31.30 5.29 -5.26
N GLY A 444 30.12 4.68 -5.25
CA GLY A 444 29.75 3.62 -4.33
C GLY A 444 29.20 4.12 -3.00
N ASP A 445 29.28 5.41 -2.68
CA ASP A 445 28.69 5.91 -1.43
C ASP A 445 27.16 5.85 -1.53
N ILE A 446 26.55 5.24 -0.51
CA ILE A 446 25.12 5.21 -0.24
C ILE A 446 24.92 5.55 1.23
N LYS A 447 23.71 5.98 1.58
CA LYS A 447 23.35 6.18 2.98
C LYS A 447 22.00 5.52 3.24
N VAL A 448 21.95 4.76 4.33
CA VAL A 448 20.77 4.09 4.85
C VAL A 448 20.68 4.45 6.33
N ASN A 449 19.53 4.95 6.78
CA ASN A 449 19.42 5.61 8.07
C ASN A 449 17.98 5.58 8.62
N GLU A 450 17.79 6.26 9.74
CA GLU A 450 16.54 6.53 10.47
C GLU A 450 15.74 7.76 9.97
N ASP A 451 16.22 8.46 8.94
CA ASP A 451 15.68 9.76 8.51
C ASP A 451 14.63 9.61 7.40
N ASP A 452 13.56 8.87 7.65
CA ASP A 452 12.49 8.60 6.68
C ASP A 452 13.03 7.95 5.40
N TRP A 453 13.89 6.93 5.56
CA TRP A 453 14.54 6.30 4.42
C TRP A 453 13.55 5.57 3.51
N THR A 454 13.74 5.68 2.18
CA THR A 454 12.99 4.88 1.21
C THR A 454 13.85 4.39 0.06
N LEU A 455 13.43 3.28 -0.56
CA LEU A 455 13.99 2.70 -1.78
C LEU A 455 12.91 2.55 -2.84
N GLY A 456 13.09 3.17 -4.00
CA GLY A 456 12.34 2.87 -5.23
C GLY A 456 13.22 2.18 -6.25
N ILE A 457 12.63 1.34 -7.11
CA ILE A 457 13.38 0.57 -8.10
C ILE A 457 12.69 0.67 -9.45
N SER A 458 13.49 0.96 -10.48
CA SER A 458 13.05 1.02 -11.88
C SER A 458 13.94 0.16 -12.76
N ASN A 459 13.40 -0.25 -13.89
CA ASN A 459 14.15 -0.89 -14.96
C ASN A 459 15.09 0.12 -15.65
N TRP A 460 15.99 -0.36 -16.51
CA TRP A 460 16.96 0.47 -17.22
C TRP A 460 16.34 1.56 -18.10
N ASP A 461 15.09 1.37 -18.53
CA ASP A 461 14.33 2.35 -19.32
C ASP A 461 13.52 3.34 -18.45
N GLY A 462 13.61 3.23 -17.13
CA GLY A 462 12.89 4.05 -16.15
C GLY A 462 11.50 3.54 -15.82
N THR A 463 11.05 2.40 -16.35
CA THR A 463 9.78 1.77 -15.96
C THR A 463 9.86 1.35 -14.49
N PRO A 464 8.95 1.80 -13.61
CA PRO A 464 8.94 1.38 -12.21
C PRO A 464 8.75 -0.13 -12.08
N LEU A 465 9.57 -0.76 -11.23
CA LEU A 465 9.50 -2.17 -10.86
C LEU A 465 9.05 -2.34 -9.40
N MET A 466 9.37 -1.35 -8.57
CA MET A 466 8.94 -1.23 -7.18
C MET A 466 8.81 0.25 -6.85
N ASN A 467 7.69 0.67 -6.28
CA ASN A 467 7.57 2.03 -5.74
C ASN A 467 8.47 2.20 -4.51
N PRO A 468 8.71 3.46 -4.07
CA PRO A 468 9.39 3.70 -2.82
C PRO A 468 8.80 2.86 -1.66
N ALA A 469 9.67 2.17 -0.94
CA ALA A 469 9.37 1.36 0.23
C ALA A 469 10.38 1.67 1.33
N GLY A 470 9.98 1.52 2.60
CA GLY A 470 10.78 1.94 3.75
C GLY A 470 10.03 2.97 4.59
N GLU A 471 10.64 3.41 5.69
CA GLU A 471 9.93 4.16 6.73
C GLU A 471 9.39 5.52 6.26
N GLY A 472 10.05 6.15 5.29
CA GLY A 472 9.60 7.43 4.74
C GLY A 472 8.47 7.33 3.72
N PHE A 473 7.97 6.13 3.43
CA PHE A 473 6.83 5.97 2.54
C PHE A 473 5.53 6.31 3.25
N VAL A 474 4.59 6.97 2.56
CA VAL A 474 3.31 7.41 3.15
C VAL A 474 2.46 6.28 3.75
N ALA A 475 2.58 5.07 3.21
CA ALA A 475 1.91 3.88 3.73
C ALA A 475 2.79 3.02 4.64
N TYR A 476 3.98 3.50 5.04
CA TYR A 476 4.68 2.95 6.19
C TYR A 476 4.07 3.53 7.45
N TRP A 477 3.66 2.67 8.38
CA TRP A 477 3.00 3.13 9.60
C TRP A 477 3.68 2.66 10.87
N ARG A 478 4.61 1.67 10.88
CA ARG A 478 5.10 0.94 12.08
C ARG A 478 5.79 1.74 13.19
N GLY A 479 5.91 3.06 13.03
CA GLY A 479 6.61 3.96 13.93
C GLY A 479 8.00 4.22 13.38
N GLY A 480 8.71 5.23 13.88
CA GLY A 480 10.03 5.55 13.34
C GLY A 480 11.05 4.43 13.60
N VAL A 481 11.95 4.21 12.64
CA VAL A 481 13.05 3.27 12.78
C VAL A 481 14.20 4.02 13.41
N SER A 482 14.56 3.70 14.66
CA SER A 482 15.64 4.43 15.32
C SER A 482 17.03 4.09 14.77
N SER A 483 18.03 4.92 15.12
CA SER A 483 19.45 4.66 14.82
C SER A 483 20.05 3.43 15.53
N GLU A 484 19.24 2.69 16.29
CA GLU A 484 19.61 1.43 16.94
C GLU A 484 18.86 0.23 16.34
N ASN A 485 18.09 0.44 15.26
CA ASN A 485 17.18 -0.54 14.71
C ASN A 485 17.56 -0.91 13.27
N THR A 486 16.98 -2.03 12.83
CA THR A 486 16.80 -2.35 11.42
C THR A 486 15.34 -2.14 11.07
N CYS A 487 15.03 -1.92 9.80
CA CYS A 487 13.66 -1.95 9.31
C CYS A 487 13.49 -3.20 8.47
N HIS A 488 12.57 -4.08 8.84
CA HIS A 488 12.40 -5.37 8.16
C HIS A 488 10.94 -5.65 7.85
N LEU A 489 10.70 -6.34 6.74
CA LEU A 489 9.38 -6.77 6.33
C LEU A 489 8.88 -7.90 7.23
N GLU A 490 7.86 -7.65 8.05
CA GLU A 490 7.25 -8.63 8.95
C GLU A 490 6.03 -9.33 8.34
N MET A 491 6.20 -9.85 7.13
CA MET A 491 5.20 -10.71 6.50
C MET A 491 5.85 -11.74 5.60
N ASP A 492 5.11 -12.83 5.39
CA ASP A 492 5.42 -13.79 4.34
C ASP A 492 5.31 -13.14 2.97
N ILE A 493 6.29 -13.43 2.12
CA ILE A 493 6.31 -12.95 0.74
C ILE A 493 5.49 -13.95 -0.08
N MET A 494 4.22 -13.64 -0.27
CA MET A 494 3.33 -14.36 -1.16
C MET A 494 3.34 -13.65 -2.50
N GLY A 495 3.66 -14.35 -3.60
CA GLY A 495 3.95 -13.75 -4.90
C GLY A 495 2.78 -13.04 -5.62
N THR A 496 2.09 -12.12 -4.97
CA THR A 496 1.06 -11.24 -5.51
C THR A 496 1.29 -9.81 -4.99
N HIS A 497 1.86 -8.99 -5.85
CA HIS A 497 1.40 -7.64 -6.20
C HIS A 497 1.21 -6.52 -5.16
N TYR A 498 2.06 -6.40 -4.17
CA TYR A 498 1.93 -5.26 -3.28
C TYR A 498 3.31 -4.89 -2.75
N SER A 499 3.58 -3.59 -2.63
CA SER A 499 4.65 -3.11 -1.76
C SER A 499 4.03 -3.05 -0.37
N PRO A 500 4.32 -4.00 0.52
CA PRO A 500 3.77 -4.02 1.86
C PRO A 500 4.49 -3.03 2.75
N ASN A 501 4.47 -1.78 2.31
CA ASN A 501 4.98 -0.65 3.06
C ASN A 501 4.35 -0.63 4.46
N ASP A 502 3.16 -1.23 4.55
CA ASP A 502 2.36 -1.42 5.72
C ASP A 502 2.90 -2.51 6.70
N ALA A 503 3.60 -3.52 6.20
CA ALA A 503 4.10 -4.63 7.00
C ALA A 503 5.57 -4.49 7.45
N TYR A 504 6.30 -3.46 7.04
CA TYR A 504 7.65 -3.23 7.58
C TYR A 504 7.59 -2.76 9.02
N ASP A 505 8.49 -3.24 9.86
CA ASP A 505 8.62 -2.87 11.28
C ASP A 505 10.05 -2.51 11.66
N ASP A 506 10.19 -1.74 12.75
CA ASP A 506 11.47 -1.50 13.38
C ASP A 506 11.86 -2.70 14.26
N SER A 507 13.04 -3.27 14.02
CA SER A 507 13.61 -4.36 14.81
C SER A 507 14.88 -3.91 15.49
N ALA A 508 14.80 -3.75 16.81
CA ALA A 508 15.97 -3.69 17.67
C ALA A 508 16.51 -5.10 18.00
N ARG A 509 15.70 -6.15 17.89
CA ARG A 509 16.03 -7.46 18.51
C ARG A 509 16.98 -8.33 17.69
N GLY A 510 17.06 -8.10 16.38
CA GLY A 510 17.86 -8.92 15.48
C GLY A 510 17.74 -8.46 14.05
N SER A 511 18.71 -8.86 13.24
CA SER A 511 18.80 -8.57 11.81
C SER A 511 19.23 -9.82 11.06
N THR A 512 18.84 -9.93 9.78
CA THR A 512 18.91 -11.15 8.99
C THR A 512 19.69 -10.97 7.69
N PHE A 513 20.77 -10.19 7.70
CA PHE A 513 21.60 -9.95 6.52
C PHE A 513 21.88 -11.23 5.70
N GLY A 514 21.42 -11.22 4.44
CA GLY A 514 21.57 -12.32 3.49
C GLY A 514 20.68 -13.52 3.78
N SER A 515 19.56 -13.34 4.48
CA SER A 515 18.65 -14.40 4.91
C SER A 515 17.23 -13.87 5.07
N VAL A 516 16.26 -14.78 5.01
CA VAL A 516 14.85 -14.43 5.21
C VAL A 516 14.62 -13.78 6.57
N ASN A 517 13.70 -12.82 6.63
CA ASN A 517 13.43 -12.08 7.87
C ASN A 517 12.93 -13.00 8.99
N ARG A 518 13.14 -12.56 10.22
CA ARG A 518 12.61 -13.26 11.39
C ARG A 518 12.15 -12.27 12.46
N TRP A 519 10.89 -12.37 12.83
CA TRP A 519 10.29 -11.52 13.86
C TRP A 519 9.61 -12.34 14.95
N ARG A 520 9.12 -11.66 16.00
CA ARG A 520 8.38 -12.29 17.09
C ARG A 520 6.89 -12.09 16.87
N ALA A 521 6.14 -13.19 16.89
CA ALA A 521 4.69 -13.17 16.89
C ALA A 521 4.17 -12.39 18.10
N CYS A 522 3.25 -11.47 17.86
CA CYS A 522 2.49 -10.83 18.91
C CYS A 522 1.20 -11.61 19.20
N PRO A 523 0.79 -11.84 20.46
CA PRO A 523 1.49 -11.62 21.73
C PRO A 523 2.29 -12.85 22.22
N GLU A 524 2.31 -13.94 21.44
CA GLU A 524 2.85 -15.24 21.86
C GLU A 524 4.39 -15.24 22.00
N ASP A 525 5.07 -14.19 21.52
CA ASP A 525 6.52 -14.00 21.47
C ASP A 525 7.25 -15.20 20.86
N ALA A 526 6.59 -15.94 19.95
CA ALA A 526 7.20 -17.03 19.20
C ALA A 526 7.96 -16.46 18.01
N TRP A 527 9.12 -17.03 17.65
CA TRP A 527 9.78 -16.63 16.41
C TRP A 527 8.96 -17.09 15.20
N ILE A 528 8.68 -16.16 14.31
CA ILE A 528 8.17 -16.39 12.94
C ILE A 528 9.34 -16.18 12.00
N GLU A 529 9.57 -17.14 11.13
CA GLU A 529 10.54 -17.06 10.05
C GLU A 529 9.76 -16.78 8.77
N GLN A 530 10.14 -15.72 8.07
CA GLN A 530 9.54 -15.33 6.82
C GLN A 530 9.62 -16.49 5.83
N THR A 531 8.51 -16.75 5.17
CA THR A 531 8.48 -17.65 4.02
C THR A 531 8.41 -16.85 2.73
N ILE A 532 9.11 -17.34 1.71
CA ILE A 532 9.01 -16.82 0.35
C ILE A 532 8.25 -17.87 -0.46
N ASP A 533 6.96 -17.63 -0.69
CA ASP A 533 6.06 -18.48 -1.48
C ASP A 533 5.60 -17.70 -2.72
N ILE A 534 6.44 -17.75 -3.76
CA ILE A 534 6.17 -17.04 -5.01
C ILE A 534 5.03 -17.75 -5.76
N ASP A 535 3.94 -17.01 -6.02
CA ASP A 535 2.82 -17.48 -6.82
C ASP A 535 3.32 -18.00 -8.18
N ALA A 536 2.79 -19.15 -8.60
CA ALA A 536 3.08 -19.75 -9.89
C ALA A 536 2.78 -18.82 -11.08
N ASN A 537 1.88 -17.85 -10.93
CA ASN A 537 1.59 -16.81 -11.89
C ASN A 537 2.74 -15.80 -12.04
N CYS A 538 3.54 -15.58 -10.99
CA CYS A 538 4.75 -14.74 -11.03
C CYS A 538 6.04 -15.50 -11.37
N LEU A 539 6.01 -16.83 -11.28
CA LEU A 539 7.03 -17.70 -11.87
C LEU A 539 6.91 -17.81 -13.41
N ALA A 540 5.80 -17.33 -13.99
CA ALA A 540 5.54 -17.39 -15.42
C ALA A 540 5.97 -16.10 -16.13
N VAL A 541 7.26 -15.77 -16.11
CA VAL A 541 7.76 -14.70 -16.98
C VAL A 541 7.80 -15.21 -18.40
N VAL A 542 6.89 -14.70 -19.21
CA VAL A 542 7.08 -14.68 -20.65
C VAL A 542 8.17 -13.66 -20.91
N ALA A 543 9.42 -14.14 -21.01
CA ALA A 543 10.56 -13.28 -21.28
C ALA A 543 10.30 -12.44 -22.54
N ARG A 544 10.67 -11.16 -22.45
CA ARG A 544 10.53 -10.19 -23.54
C ARG A 544 11.88 -9.99 -24.22
N GLY A 545 11.82 -9.68 -25.50
CA GLY A 545 12.98 -9.49 -26.35
C GLY A 545 12.59 -8.67 -27.57
N GLY A 546 13.60 -8.19 -28.29
CA GLY A 546 13.44 -7.41 -29.50
C GLY A 546 12.60 -8.20 -30.49
N CYS A 547 11.49 -7.61 -30.91
CA CYS A 547 10.60 -8.13 -31.92
C CYS A 547 10.71 -7.25 -33.15
N CYS A 548 11.28 -7.80 -34.21
CA CYS A 548 11.38 -7.14 -35.50
C CYS A 548 10.14 -7.41 -36.33
N ILE A 549 9.35 -6.36 -36.60
CA ILE A 549 8.26 -6.39 -37.58
C ILE A 549 8.63 -5.41 -38.68
N GLY A 550 9.07 -5.93 -39.83
CA GLY A 550 9.76 -5.11 -40.83
C GLY A 550 11.02 -4.47 -40.22
N SER A 551 11.24 -3.18 -40.48
CA SER A 551 12.39 -2.41 -39.96
C SER A 551 12.21 -1.90 -38.52
N SER A 552 11.04 -2.10 -37.91
CA SER A 552 10.73 -1.59 -36.58
C SER A 552 10.96 -2.67 -35.52
N CYS A 553 11.78 -2.34 -34.52
CA CYS A 553 11.94 -3.16 -33.33
C CYS A 553 11.05 -2.65 -32.21
N SER A 554 10.37 -3.56 -31.52
CA SER A 554 9.69 -3.30 -30.25
C SER A 554 9.93 -4.45 -29.26
N LEU A 555 9.90 -4.19 -27.96
CA LEU A 555 10.00 -5.26 -26.96
C LEU A 555 8.66 -5.98 -26.85
N ALA A 556 8.65 -7.29 -27.13
CA ALA A 556 7.46 -8.14 -27.00
C ALA A 556 7.85 -9.51 -26.44
N ILE A 557 6.88 -10.31 -26.03
CA ILE A 557 7.09 -11.72 -25.67
C ILE A 557 7.14 -12.57 -26.96
N GLU A 558 7.85 -13.70 -26.98
CA GLU A 558 8.02 -14.52 -28.20
C GLU A 558 6.68 -14.82 -28.89
N SER A 559 5.68 -15.26 -28.13
CA SER A 559 4.36 -15.61 -28.67
C SER A 559 3.64 -14.41 -29.29
N ALA A 560 3.76 -13.23 -28.69
CA ALA A 560 3.16 -12.00 -29.21
C ALA A 560 3.87 -11.53 -30.47
N CYS A 561 5.20 -11.63 -30.49
CA CYS A 561 6.03 -11.27 -31.64
C CYS A 561 5.71 -12.14 -32.86
N VAL A 562 5.72 -13.46 -32.67
CA VAL A 562 5.41 -14.43 -33.74
C VAL A 562 3.95 -14.27 -34.18
N SER A 563 3.00 -14.03 -33.27
CA SER A 563 1.60 -13.81 -33.64
C SER A 563 1.37 -12.52 -34.43
N SER A 564 2.28 -11.56 -34.31
CA SER A 564 2.24 -10.29 -35.04
C SER A 564 3.08 -10.32 -36.34
N GLY A 565 3.50 -11.52 -36.79
CA GLY A 565 4.33 -11.70 -37.98
C GLY A 565 5.79 -11.28 -37.80
N GLY A 566 6.22 -11.02 -36.57
CA GLY A 566 7.56 -10.54 -36.25
C GLY A 566 8.60 -11.65 -36.03
N SER A 567 9.86 -11.31 -36.22
CA SER A 567 11.00 -12.13 -35.83
C SER A 567 11.46 -11.77 -34.43
N TYR A 568 11.32 -12.72 -33.52
CA TYR A 568 11.78 -12.58 -32.14
C TYR A 568 13.29 -12.81 -32.06
N LEU A 569 14.02 -11.84 -31.53
CA LEU A 569 15.49 -11.87 -31.44
C LEU A 569 16.02 -12.69 -30.27
N GLY A 570 15.12 -13.18 -29.42
CA GLY A 570 15.43 -13.93 -28.22
C GLY A 570 15.19 -13.11 -26.96
N ASP A 571 15.00 -13.83 -25.87
CA ASP A 571 14.76 -13.27 -24.55
C ASP A 571 15.88 -12.31 -24.14
N HIS A 572 15.50 -11.19 -23.51
CA HIS A 572 16.41 -10.17 -22.98
C HIS A 572 17.34 -9.55 -24.02
N THR A 573 16.91 -9.55 -25.29
CA THR A 573 17.59 -8.81 -26.36
C THR A 573 16.93 -7.45 -26.54
N GLY A 574 17.67 -6.36 -26.31
CA GLY A 574 17.17 -5.00 -26.50
C GLY A 574 16.99 -4.62 -27.97
N CYS A 575 16.18 -3.61 -28.24
CA CYS A 575 16.04 -3.07 -29.59
C CYS A 575 17.23 -2.20 -30.04
N GLU A 576 18.15 -1.87 -29.13
CA GLU A 576 19.39 -1.17 -29.47
C GLU A 576 20.43 -2.07 -30.18
N ASP A 577 20.36 -3.38 -29.97
CA ASP A 577 21.20 -4.38 -30.63
C ASP A 577 20.51 -5.01 -31.86
N ALA A 578 19.26 -4.62 -32.13
CA ALA A 578 18.40 -5.21 -33.15
C ALA A 578 18.68 -4.63 -34.55
N ASP A 579 19.36 -5.39 -35.40
CA ASP A 579 19.39 -5.15 -36.84
C ASP A 579 18.15 -5.80 -37.47
N CYS A 580 17.00 -5.12 -37.39
CA CYS A 580 15.73 -5.60 -37.95
C CYS A 580 15.68 -5.60 -39.50
N GLY A 581 16.83 -5.41 -40.16
CA GLY A 581 16.93 -5.34 -41.61
C GLY A 581 16.41 -4.02 -42.19
N PRO A 582 16.76 -3.71 -43.44
CA PRO A 582 16.23 -2.53 -44.13
C PRO A 582 14.72 -2.70 -44.42
N ASP A 583 13.99 -1.58 -44.54
CA ASP A 583 12.63 -1.57 -45.08
C ASP A 583 12.61 -2.38 -46.40
N CYS A 584 11.83 -3.46 -46.48
CA CYS A 584 11.71 -4.20 -47.72
C CYS A 584 11.06 -3.27 -48.75
N GLU A 585 11.85 -2.86 -49.75
CA GLU A 585 11.38 -1.95 -50.79
C GLU A 585 10.24 -2.64 -51.54
N THR A 586 9.20 -1.89 -51.92
CA THR A 586 8.04 -2.45 -52.64
C THR A 586 8.48 -3.29 -53.83
N GLY A 587 8.22 -4.60 -53.79
CA GLY A 587 8.59 -5.58 -54.83
C GLY A 587 9.72 -6.54 -54.46
N ASP A 588 10.44 -6.31 -53.35
CA ASP A 588 11.38 -7.24 -52.70
C ASP A 588 10.63 -7.94 -51.54
N VAL A 589 10.05 -9.09 -51.85
CA VAL A 589 9.10 -9.86 -51.01
C VAL A 589 9.85 -10.77 -50.03
N ASP A 590 11.03 -11.30 -50.39
CA ASP A 590 11.87 -12.05 -49.45
C ASP A 590 12.94 -11.22 -48.74
N CYS A 591 12.99 -9.92 -49.02
CA CYS A 591 13.80 -8.92 -48.35
C CYS A 591 15.31 -9.18 -48.48
N ASP A 592 15.74 -9.77 -49.60
CA ASP A 592 17.15 -10.07 -49.87
C ASP A 592 17.93 -8.87 -50.45
N GLY A 593 17.23 -7.78 -50.75
CA GLY A 593 17.75 -6.52 -51.26
C GLY A 593 17.58 -6.33 -52.77
N ASP A 594 17.07 -7.32 -53.51
CA ASP A 594 16.87 -7.26 -54.96
C ASP A 594 15.50 -7.81 -55.39
N ALA A 595 14.59 -6.94 -55.84
CA ALA A 595 13.33 -7.37 -56.48
C ALA A 595 13.58 -8.18 -57.77
N ASP A 596 13.50 -9.51 -57.70
CA ASP A 596 13.89 -10.41 -58.78
C ASP A 596 12.91 -11.59 -59.04
N VAL A 597 13.40 -12.66 -59.65
CA VAL A 597 12.58 -13.83 -60.01
C VAL A 597 12.06 -14.56 -58.78
N ASP A 598 12.79 -14.55 -57.67
CA ASP A 598 12.43 -15.25 -56.46
C ASP A 598 11.24 -14.55 -55.78
N ASP A 599 11.20 -13.20 -55.76
CA ASP A 599 10.03 -12.41 -55.34
C ASP A 599 8.82 -12.61 -56.23
N LEU A 600 9.05 -12.66 -57.55
CA LEU A 600 7.98 -12.92 -58.51
C LEU A 600 7.35 -14.30 -58.27
N LEU A 601 8.15 -15.31 -57.92
CA LEU A 601 7.65 -16.65 -57.62
C LEU A 601 6.87 -16.68 -56.30
N LEU A 602 7.27 -15.89 -55.30
CA LEU A 602 6.54 -15.72 -54.04
C LEU A 602 5.19 -15.04 -54.28
N LEU A 603 5.16 -13.94 -55.03
CA LEU A 603 3.92 -13.25 -55.41
C LEU A 603 2.96 -14.16 -56.17
N LEU A 604 3.47 -14.91 -57.15
CA LEU A 604 2.63 -15.85 -57.92
C LEU A 604 2.15 -17.04 -57.08
N GLY A 605 2.90 -17.41 -56.03
CA GLY A 605 2.51 -18.43 -55.06
C GLY A 605 1.34 -18.01 -54.17
N ALA A 606 1.23 -16.71 -53.88
CA ALA A 606 0.19 -16.10 -53.05
C ALA A 606 -0.99 -15.51 -53.84
N PHE A 607 -1.03 -15.70 -55.17
CA PHE A 607 -2.02 -15.05 -56.05
C PHE A 607 -3.47 -15.44 -55.70
N GLY A 608 -4.26 -14.46 -55.25
CA GLY A 608 -5.62 -14.65 -54.74
C GLY A 608 -6.00 -13.66 -53.63
N ASP A 609 -7.17 -13.89 -53.03
CA ASP A 609 -7.62 -13.14 -51.85
C ASP A 609 -6.73 -13.50 -50.65
N CYS A 610 -6.33 -12.51 -49.85
CA CYS A 610 -5.54 -12.75 -48.64
C CYS A 610 -6.45 -13.27 -47.52
N ASP A 611 -6.01 -14.31 -46.79
CA ASP A 611 -6.77 -14.85 -45.65
C ASP A 611 -6.75 -13.90 -44.44
N ASP A 612 -5.71 -13.09 -44.30
CA ASP A 612 -5.57 -12.00 -43.34
C ASP A 612 -5.06 -10.74 -44.07
N CYS A 613 -5.83 -9.65 -44.05
CA CYS A 613 -5.46 -8.40 -44.74
C CYS A 613 -4.28 -7.68 -44.07
N SER A 614 -3.98 -7.99 -42.81
CA SER A 614 -2.83 -7.44 -42.07
C SER A 614 -1.52 -8.17 -42.35
N ASP A 615 -1.60 -9.40 -42.87
CA ASP A 615 -0.46 -10.31 -43.10
C ASP A 615 -0.49 -10.85 -44.54
N CYS A 616 -0.39 -9.94 -45.50
CA CYS A 616 -0.33 -10.26 -46.92
C CYS A 616 0.83 -9.50 -47.59
N PRO A 617 2.08 -9.98 -47.45
CA PRO A 617 3.27 -9.27 -47.92
C PRO A 617 3.29 -8.99 -49.42
N THR A 618 2.48 -9.71 -50.20
CA THR A 618 2.36 -9.60 -51.66
C THR A 618 1.20 -8.71 -52.13
N ASP A 619 0.41 -8.13 -51.22
CA ASP A 619 -0.62 -7.12 -51.50
C ASP A 619 -0.05 -5.71 -51.29
N PHE A 620 0.48 -5.12 -52.36
CA PHE A 620 1.22 -3.86 -52.27
C PHE A 620 0.32 -2.63 -52.30
N ASP A 621 -0.91 -2.72 -52.82
CA ASP A 621 -1.86 -1.59 -52.80
C ASP A 621 -2.87 -1.63 -51.63
N GLY A 622 -2.83 -2.69 -50.81
CA GLY A 622 -3.62 -2.82 -49.58
C GLY A 622 -5.10 -3.07 -49.84
N ASN A 623 -5.45 -3.71 -50.96
CA ASN A 623 -6.84 -4.02 -51.33
C ASN A 623 -7.33 -5.37 -50.75
N CYS A 624 -6.50 -6.04 -49.96
CA CYS A 624 -6.66 -7.38 -49.39
C CYS A 624 -6.70 -8.51 -50.42
N SER A 625 -5.95 -8.36 -51.53
CA SER A 625 -5.86 -9.40 -52.57
C SER A 625 -4.57 -9.27 -53.36
N THR A 626 -3.74 -10.32 -53.39
CA THR A 626 -2.59 -10.41 -54.29
C THR A 626 -3.06 -10.70 -55.71
N ASN A 627 -3.02 -9.69 -56.58
CA ASN A 627 -3.59 -9.75 -57.91
C ASN A 627 -2.69 -9.14 -58.99
N VAL A 628 -3.29 -8.80 -60.14
CA VAL A 628 -2.54 -8.28 -61.28
C VAL A 628 -1.94 -6.91 -60.97
N ASP A 629 -2.59 -6.09 -60.15
CA ASP A 629 -2.10 -4.76 -59.79
C ASP A 629 -0.83 -4.85 -58.93
N ASP A 630 -0.73 -5.84 -58.03
CA ASP A 630 0.47 -6.13 -57.24
C ASP A 630 1.60 -6.70 -58.10
N LEU A 631 1.27 -7.63 -59.00
CA LEU A 631 2.23 -8.14 -59.98
C LEU A 631 2.83 -7.01 -60.84
N LEU A 632 2.01 -6.04 -61.24
CA LEU A 632 2.48 -4.89 -62.02
C LEU A 632 3.36 -3.94 -61.19
N GLN A 633 3.11 -3.83 -59.88
CA GLN A 633 3.98 -3.07 -58.97
C GLN A 633 5.34 -3.74 -58.79
N LEU A 634 5.38 -5.07 -58.55
CA LEU A 634 6.64 -5.82 -58.50
C LEU A 634 7.44 -5.69 -59.80
N LEU A 635 6.79 -5.92 -60.94
CA LEU A 635 7.43 -5.80 -62.26
C LEU A 635 7.91 -4.37 -62.58
N SER A 636 7.43 -3.35 -61.86
CA SER A 636 7.87 -1.96 -62.05
C SER A 636 9.23 -1.67 -61.43
N VAL A 637 9.65 -2.47 -60.44
CA VAL A 637 10.94 -2.37 -59.75
C VAL A 637 11.88 -3.54 -60.04
N TYR A 638 11.37 -4.61 -60.68
CA TYR A 638 12.10 -5.83 -61.03
C TYR A 638 13.44 -5.55 -61.74
N LYS A 639 14.53 -6.11 -61.24
CA LYS A 639 15.91 -5.85 -61.72
C LYS A 639 16.49 -6.94 -62.63
#